data_AF-A0A382QX57-F1
#
_entry.id   AF-A0A382QX57-F1
#
_cell.length_a   1.000
_cell.length_b   1.000
_cell.length_c   1.000
_cell.angle_alpha   90.00
_cell.angle_beta   90.00
_cell.angle_gamma   90.00
#
_symmetry.space_group_name_H-M   'P 1'
#
loop_
_entity.id
_entity.type
_entity.pdbx_description
1 polymer ?
#
loop_
_entity_poly.entity_id
_entity_poly.type
_entity_poly.pdbx_seq_one_letter_code
_entity_poly.pdbx_strand_id
1 'polypeptide(L)'
;MFATLSMAFSYQNCHEESGWCFEQSTLQAFYLFETAQVDGDLAEVGADVIGAFCNGNMVGWFGAAESFTMVPAMGNDGSFPGYCNGGDVPTFQIYDASNGSYLDAVVDGDVPGWETSGINQLAAIDASNTFGCTDASACNYSSDATADDGSCLEFDCAGVCGGDSWDSDCGCVAGDNSGDDCDDCAGVPDGPNVDTWCDDSCAETGPVFDDCGSCGGDNSSCTGCTDPLADNYDAGNLFEDGSCDYTVPTIDGLSAVPGPARVILSWSAPAQMGESSYSYDVYGVDEYGYLNFVRNVVSTSTQILNLEADVEACFSVVAVNSYGSSDA
;
A
#
# COMPACT_ATOMS: atom_id res chain seq x y z
N MET A 1 60.29 37.80 53.33
CA MET A 1 60.13 36.98 52.12
C MET A 1 59.13 37.71 51.25
N PHE A 2 59.59 38.43 50.24
CA PHE A 2 58.70 39.18 49.35
C PHE A 2 58.21 38.21 48.27
N ALA A 3 56.90 37.98 48.22
CA ALA A 3 56.27 37.35 47.08
C ALA A 3 56.09 38.43 46.01
N THR A 4 56.99 38.45 45.04
CA THR A 4 56.79 39.18 43.79
C THR A 4 55.68 38.50 43.01
N LEU A 5 54.47 39.06 43.08
CA LEU A 5 53.39 38.73 42.17
C LEU A 5 53.64 39.51 40.87
N SER A 6 54.21 38.84 39.88
CA SER A 6 54.26 39.33 38.51
C SER A 6 52.84 39.22 37.94
N MET A 7 52.13 40.35 37.85
CA MET A 7 50.97 40.45 36.97
C MET A 7 51.51 40.70 35.56
N ALA A 8 51.65 39.64 34.78
CA ALA A 8 51.77 39.76 33.33
C ALA A 8 50.37 40.08 32.80
N PHE A 9 50.18 41.27 32.25
CA PHE A 9 49.03 41.56 31.40
C PHE A 9 49.33 40.95 30.03
N SER A 10 48.94 39.71 29.78
CA SER A 10 48.85 39.22 28.40
C SER A 10 47.59 39.84 27.78
N TYR A 11 47.76 40.52 26.65
CA TYR A 11 46.64 41.06 25.88
C TYR A 11 46.25 39.99 24.87
N GLN A 12 45.18 39.26 25.17
CA GLN A 12 44.61 38.23 24.30
C GLN A 12 43.70 38.91 23.26
N ASN A 13 44.02 38.72 21.99
CA ASN A 13 43.23 39.19 20.86
C ASN A 13 42.38 38.05 20.34
N CYS A 14 41.07 38.16 20.48
CA CYS A 14 40.11 37.16 20.02
C CYS A 14 39.21 37.73 18.93
N HIS A 15 38.98 36.93 17.89
CA HIS A 15 37.87 37.12 16.97
C HIS A 15 36.69 36.28 17.47
N GLU A 16 35.55 36.91 17.75
CA GLU A 16 34.42 36.23 18.41
C GLU A 16 33.80 35.14 17.52
N GLU A 17 33.59 35.42 16.23
CA GLU A 17 32.87 34.51 15.33
C GLU A 17 33.64 33.23 15.03
N SER A 18 34.95 33.37 14.73
CA SER A 18 35.81 32.21 14.47
C SER A 18 36.39 31.58 15.73
N GLY A 19 36.17 32.17 16.91
CA GLY A 19 36.77 31.75 18.19
C GLY A 19 38.30 31.79 18.22
N TRP A 20 38.92 32.35 17.19
CA TRP A 20 40.36 32.43 17.02
C TRP A 20 40.97 33.45 17.96
N CYS A 21 41.94 33.02 18.76
CA CYS A 21 42.60 33.86 19.74
C CYS A 21 44.11 33.68 19.72
N PHE A 22 44.84 34.77 19.93
CA PHE A 22 46.28 34.73 20.21
C PHE A 22 46.64 35.75 21.29
N GLU A 23 47.75 35.53 21.99
CA GLU A 23 48.31 36.48 22.95
C GLU A 23 49.44 37.27 22.30
N GLN A 24 49.52 38.57 22.59
CA GLN A 24 50.56 39.40 22.01
C GLN A 24 51.95 39.06 22.60
N SER A 25 52.88 38.68 21.72
CA SER A 25 54.30 38.48 22.04
C SER A 25 55.09 39.79 21.91
N THR A 26 56.24 39.87 22.58
CA THR A 26 57.20 40.97 22.38
C THR A 26 57.94 40.88 21.04
N LEU A 27 57.86 39.73 20.34
CA LEU A 27 58.38 39.54 19.00
C LEU A 27 57.23 39.31 18.01
N GLN A 28 57.26 40.00 16.88
CA GLN A 28 56.22 39.89 15.85
C GLN A 28 56.80 40.11 14.44
N ALA A 29 56.13 39.56 13.43
CA ALA A 29 56.30 39.87 12.03
C ALA A 29 54.92 40.18 11.41
N PHE A 30 54.90 40.72 10.19
CA PHE A 30 53.68 40.99 9.45
C PHE A 30 53.73 40.36 8.06
N TYR A 31 52.62 39.74 7.68
CA TYR A 31 52.40 39.20 6.34
C TYR A 31 51.26 39.99 5.70
N LEU A 32 51.56 40.65 4.59
CA LEU A 32 50.68 41.56 3.89
C LEU A 32 50.26 40.93 2.57
N PHE A 33 48.99 40.56 2.46
CA PHE A 33 48.42 40.02 1.24
C PHE A 33 47.81 41.13 0.39
N GLU A 34 48.21 41.29 -0.87
CA GLU A 34 47.60 42.28 -1.79
C GLU A 34 46.14 41.97 -2.06
N THR A 35 45.81 40.68 -2.17
CA THR A 35 44.46 40.18 -2.39
C THR A 35 44.20 38.94 -1.54
N ALA A 36 42.98 38.81 -1.05
CA ALA A 36 42.48 37.60 -0.42
C ALA A 36 41.19 37.21 -1.13
N GLN A 37 41.06 35.93 -1.52
CA GLN A 37 39.90 35.43 -2.23
C GLN A 37 39.30 34.21 -1.53
N VAL A 38 37.98 34.14 -1.54
CA VAL A 38 37.18 33.00 -1.13
C VAL A 38 36.28 32.64 -2.30
N ASP A 39 36.30 31.38 -2.72
CA ASP A 39 35.51 30.87 -3.86
C ASP A 39 35.74 31.59 -5.20
N GLY A 40 36.91 32.21 -5.34
CA GLY A 40 37.30 32.98 -6.54
C GLY A 40 36.77 34.43 -6.55
N ASP A 41 36.06 34.86 -5.52
CA ASP A 41 35.65 36.23 -5.28
C ASP A 41 36.51 36.88 -4.19
N LEU A 42 36.56 38.22 -4.15
CA LEU A 42 37.28 38.93 -3.09
C LEU A 42 36.65 38.66 -1.72
N ALA A 43 37.50 38.35 -0.74
CA ALA A 43 37.08 38.13 0.65
C ALA A 43 36.33 39.35 1.21
N GLU A 44 35.29 39.09 2.00
CA GLU A 44 34.43 40.10 2.57
C GLU A 44 35.15 40.93 3.63
N VAL A 45 35.31 42.22 3.35
CA VAL A 45 36.10 43.14 4.19
C VAL A 45 35.55 43.21 5.60
N GLY A 46 36.41 42.86 6.57
CA GLY A 46 36.11 42.89 8.00
C GLY A 46 35.24 41.74 8.52
N ALA A 47 34.67 40.92 7.63
CA ALA A 47 33.91 39.72 7.98
C ALA A 47 34.80 38.48 7.87
N ASP A 48 35.40 38.26 6.70
CA ASP A 48 36.36 37.18 6.50
C ASP A 48 37.65 37.48 7.26
N VAL A 49 38.27 36.43 7.82
CA VAL A 49 39.45 36.57 8.67
C VAL A 49 40.56 35.66 8.20
N ILE A 50 41.77 36.22 8.07
CA ILE A 50 42.97 35.45 7.79
C ILE A 50 43.70 35.16 9.11
N GLY A 51 43.86 33.88 9.44
CA GLY A 51 44.61 33.40 10.59
C GLY A 51 46.02 32.96 10.18
N ALA A 52 47.02 33.32 10.99
CA ALA A 52 48.39 32.86 10.85
C ALA A 52 48.72 31.83 11.93
N PHE A 53 49.39 30.74 11.53
CA PHE A 53 49.73 29.62 12.39
C PHE A 53 51.20 29.26 12.28
N CYS A 54 51.83 28.98 13.41
CA CYS A 54 53.17 28.42 13.49
C CYS A 54 53.15 27.20 14.40
N ASN A 55 53.75 26.09 13.95
CA ASN A 55 53.81 24.84 14.73
C ASN A 55 52.43 24.36 15.21
N GLY A 56 51.38 24.62 14.42
CA GLY A 56 49.98 24.30 14.74
C GLY A 56 49.30 25.25 15.74
N ASN A 57 50.00 26.26 16.26
CA ASN A 57 49.43 27.26 17.16
C ASN A 57 49.04 28.51 16.37
N MET A 58 47.88 29.07 16.67
CA MET A 58 47.51 30.39 16.17
C MET A 58 48.40 31.46 16.78
N VAL A 59 49.04 32.23 15.91
CA VAL A 59 49.99 33.30 16.28
C VAL A 59 49.51 34.69 15.87
N GLY A 60 48.37 34.77 15.18
CA GLY A 60 47.76 36.03 14.82
C GLY A 60 46.56 35.85 13.90
N TRP A 61 45.76 36.90 13.79
CA TRP A 61 44.67 37.00 12.83
C TRP A 61 44.45 38.45 12.43
N PHE A 62 43.86 38.68 11.27
CA PHE A 62 43.36 39.98 10.86
C PHE A 62 42.18 39.83 9.89
N GLY A 63 41.18 40.70 10.00
CA GLY A 63 40.06 40.73 9.06
C GLY A 63 40.51 41.17 7.66
N ALA A 64 39.91 40.60 6.62
CA ALA A 64 40.17 40.99 5.24
C ALA A 64 39.99 42.51 5.07
N ALA A 65 40.87 43.13 4.29
CA ALA A 65 40.89 44.58 4.09
C ALA A 65 40.70 44.93 2.60
N GLU A 66 40.19 46.14 2.31
CA GLU A 66 40.03 46.65 0.93
C GLU A 66 41.35 46.79 0.14
N SER A 67 42.48 46.72 0.83
CA SER A 67 43.82 46.80 0.24
C SER A 67 44.68 45.67 0.80
N PHE A 68 45.83 45.99 1.37
CA PHE A 68 46.66 44.99 2.02
C PHE A 68 46.01 44.47 3.30
N THR A 69 45.75 43.17 3.35
CA THR A 69 45.37 42.50 4.59
C THR A 69 46.63 42.20 5.37
N MET A 70 46.84 42.90 6.49
CA MET A 70 48.05 42.82 7.31
C MET A 70 47.85 41.85 8.47
N VAL A 71 48.26 40.61 8.28
CA VAL A 71 48.15 39.56 9.30
C VAL A 71 49.38 39.60 10.21
N PRO A 72 49.23 39.87 11.51
CA PRO A 72 50.35 39.75 12.44
C PRO A 72 50.70 38.28 12.64
N ALA A 73 51.97 37.99 12.85
CA ALA A 73 52.45 36.67 13.25
C ALA A 73 53.38 36.83 14.45
N MET A 74 52.92 36.39 15.62
CA MET A 74 53.69 36.47 16.86
C MET A 74 54.81 35.43 16.88
N GLY A 75 55.96 35.86 17.41
CA GLY A 75 57.15 35.03 17.59
C GLY A 75 57.29 34.49 19.00
N ASN A 76 58.11 33.45 19.13
CA ASN A 76 58.49 32.90 20.42
C ASN A 76 59.47 33.83 21.14
N ASP A 77 58.98 34.57 22.13
CA ASP A 77 59.77 35.46 22.98
C ASP A 77 60.20 34.82 24.32
N GLY A 78 59.99 33.51 24.46
CA GLY A 78 60.21 32.75 25.69
C GLY A 78 58.97 32.63 26.59
N SER A 79 57.98 33.54 26.46
CA SER A 79 56.68 33.39 27.13
C SER A 79 55.74 32.48 26.32
N PHE A 80 55.92 32.47 24.99
CA PHE A 80 55.11 31.70 24.04
C PHE A 80 55.95 30.71 23.23
N PRO A 81 56.38 29.58 23.82
CA PRO A 81 57.28 28.63 23.16
C PRO A 81 56.70 27.94 21.92
N GLY A 82 55.37 27.96 21.75
CA GLY A 82 54.68 27.40 20.57
C GLY A 82 54.58 28.36 19.38
N TYR A 83 55.01 29.62 19.54
CA TYR A 83 54.95 30.62 18.47
C TYR A 83 56.12 30.50 17.50
N CYS A 84 56.15 31.34 16.46
CA CYS A 84 57.14 31.23 15.40
C CYS A 84 58.57 31.47 15.92
N ASN A 85 59.52 30.62 15.53
CA ASN A 85 60.94 30.87 15.70
C ASN A 85 61.52 31.46 14.41
N GLY A 86 62.72 32.05 14.49
CA GLY A 86 63.43 32.56 13.31
C GLY A 86 63.58 31.49 12.22
N GLY A 87 63.05 31.76 11.03
CA GLY A 87 63.03 30.86 9.88
C GLY A 87 61.82 29.92 9.79
N ASP A 88 60.95 29.84 10.81
CA ASP A 88 59.71 29.06 10.72
C ASP A 88 58.81 29.65 9.65
N VAL A 89 58.24 28.82 8.77
CA VAL A 89 57.30 29.29 7.74
C VAL A 89 55.88 29.19 8.29
N PRO A 90 55.18 30.32 8.50
CA PRO A 90 53.79 30.26 8.95
C PRO A 90 52.89 29.69 7.87
N THR A 91 51.86 28.98 8.30
CA THR A 91 50.74 28.57 7.46
C THR A 91 49.55 29.49 7.70
N PHE A 92 48.65 29.57 6.73
CA PHE A 92 47.49 30.45 6.80
C PHE A 92 46.20 29.67 6.59
N GLN A 93 45.15 30.11 7.27
CA GLN A 93 43.78 29.68 7.03
C GLN A 93 42.89 30.91 6.90
N ILE A 94 41.80 30.78 6.15
CA ILE A 94 40.76 31.79 6.07
C ILE A 94 39.52 31.26 6.79
N TYR A 95 38.98 32.07 7.68
CA TYR A 95 37.62 31.90 8.17
C TYR A 95 36.69 32.68 7.24
N ASP A 96 35.85 31.97 6.51
CA ASP A 96 34.79 32.55 5.68
C ASP A 96 33.55 32.76 6.56
N ALA A 97 33.23 34.03 6.82
CA ALA A 97 32.12 34.39 7.71
C ALA A 97 30.76 34.08 7.08
N SER A 98 30.67 34.09 5.74
CA SER A 98 29.42 33.84 5.01
C SER A 98 28.95 32.40 5.17
N ASN A 99 29.88 31.44 5.30
CA ASN A 99 29.57 30.02 5.53
C ASN A 99 29.94 29.51 6.93
N GLY A 100 30.63 30.32 7.75
CA GLY A 100 31.13 29.92 9.07
C GLY A 100 32.20 28.83 9.00
N SER A 101 32.96 28.77 7.90
CA SER A 101 33.85 27.68 7.56
C SER A 101 35.32 28.05 7.80
N TYR A 102 36.15 27.03 8.07
CA TYR A 102 37.60 27.19 8.22
C TYR A 102 38.28 26.54 7.03
N LEU A 103 38.94 27.34 6.22
CA LEU A 103 39.50 26.92 4.95
C LEU A 103 41.02 26.97 4.99
N ASP A 104 41.64 25.87 4.58
CA ASP A 104 43.08 25.85 4.33
C ASP A 104 43.39 26.76 3.15
N ALA A 105 44.25 27.75 3.38
CA ALA A 105 44.52 28.78 2.41
C ALA A 105 45.82 28.50 1.64
N VAL A 106 45.79 28.77 0.34
CA VAL A 106 46.93 28.66 -0.55
C VAL A 106 47.46 30.06 -0.82
N VAL A 107 48.72 30.29 -0.48
CA VAL A 107 49.39 31.55 -0.79
C VAL A 107 50.03 31.47 -2.17
N ASP A 108 49.87 32.50 -2.99
CA ASP A 108 50.56 32.62 -4.27
C ASP A 108 52.06 32.95 -4.05
N GLY A 109 52.91 31.97 -4.35
CA GLY A 109 54.36 32.06 -4.23
C GLY A 109 54.94 31.48 -2.93
N ASP A 110 56.23 31.72 -2.71
CA ASP A 110 56.94 31.23 -1.52
C ASP A 110 56.68 32.14 -0.32
N VAL A 111 56.18 31.58 0.78
CA VAL A 111 56.01 32.30 2.04
C VAL A 111 57.38 32.47 2.71
N PRO A 112 57.85 33.72 2.96
CA PRO A 112 59.10 33.94 3.67
C PRO A 112 59.03 33.41 5.10
N GLY A 113 60.13 32.79 5.54
CA GLY A 113 60.31 32.40 6.94
C GLY A 113 60.17 33.60 7.88
N TRP A 114 59.66 33.33 9.08
CA TRP A 114 59.38 34.32 10.08
C TRP A 114 60.68 34.91 10.63
N GLU A 115 60.74 36.23 10.77
CA GLU A 115 61.86 36.96 11.37
C GLU A 115 61.32 38.12 12.22
N THR A 116 62.03 38.46 13.30
CA THR A 116 61.58 39.54 14.19
C THR A 116 61.53 40.87 13.45
N SER A 117 60.39 41.58 13.55
CA SER A 117 60.10 42.82 12.81
C SER A 117 60.11 42.66 11.28
N GLY A 118 59.97 41.42 10.78
CA GLY A 118 59.80 41.15 9.36
C GLY A 118 58.51 41.74 8.81
N ILE A 119 58.57 42.28 7.61
CA ILE A 119 57.42 42.76 6.84
C ILE A 119 57.49 42.06 5.49
N ASN A 120 56.57 41.12 5.26
CA ASN A 120 56.57 40.25 4.10
C ASN A 120 55.34 40.58 3.24
N GLN A 121 55.57 40.98 1.99
CA GLN A 121 54.49 41.25 1.04
C GLN A 121 54.27 40.04 0.15
N LEU A 122 53.02 39.61 0.02
CA LEU A 122 52.57 38.44 -0.73
C LEU A 122 51.46 38.86 -1.69
N ALA A 123 51.43 38.26 -2.88
CA ALA A 123 50.51 38.68 -3.94
C ALA A 123 49.06 38.30 -3.61
N ALA A 124 48.78 37.02 -3.44
CA ALA A 124 47.43 36.54 -3.19
C ALA A 124 47.42 35.44 -2.14
N ILE A 125 46.27 35.30 -1.49
CA ILE A 125 45.91 34.16 -0.68
C ILE A 125 44.50 33.73 -1.05
N ASP A 126 44.35 32.47 -1.41
CA ASP A 126 43.12 31.93 -1.95
C ASP A 126 42.65 30.76 -1.09
N ALA A 127 41.35 30.73 -0.82
CA ALA A 127 40.68 29.62 -0.18
C ALA A 127 39.40 29.28 -0.97
N SER A 128 38.91 28.06 -0.83
CA SER A 128 37.67 27.64 -1.49
C SER A 128 36.89 26.70 -0.60
N ASN A 129 35.60 26.95 -0.51
CA ASN A 129 34.65 26.06 0.10
C ASN A 129 34.46 24.81 -0.76
N THR A 130 34.17 23.70 -0.08
CA THR A 130 33.58 22.52 -0.70
C THR A 130 32.08 22.59 -0.48
N PHE A 131 31.34 22.81 -1.56
CA PHE A 131 29.88 22.91 -1.53
C PHE A 131 29.22 21.53 -1.45
N GLY A 132 28.24 21.39 -0.57
CA GLY A 132 27.40 20.20 -0.43
C GLY A 132 26.56 20.25 0.84
N CYS A 133 25.77 19.21 1.10
CA CYS A 133 24.95 19.19 2.30
C CYS A 133 25.79 19.11 3.59
N THR A 134 25.61 20.09 4.48
CA THR A 134 26.31 20.17 5.78
C THR A 134 25.48 19.67 6.97
N ASP A 135 24.19 19.39 6.77
CA ASP A 135 23.32 18.85 7.80
C ASP A 135 23.58 17.35 8.04
N ALA A 136 24.10 17.01 9.22
CA ALA A 136 24.42 15.63 9.59
C ALA A 136 23.21 14.69 9.71
N SER A 137 21.98 15.22 9.75
CA SER A 137 20.75 14.43 9.72
C SER A 137 20.22 14.16 8.30
N ALA A 138 20.67 14.93 7.31
CA ALA A 138 20.28 14.73 5.92
C ALA A 138 20.87 13.44 5.34
N CYS A 139 20.12 12.80 4.44
CA CYS A 139 20.50 11.53 3.84
C CYS A 139 21.68 11.62 2.86
N ASN A 140 21.96 12.81 2.35
CA ASN A 140 23.09 13.12 1.47
C ASN A 140 24.15 14.01 2.14
N TYR A 141 24.20 14.02 3.48
CA TYR A 141 25.26 14.68 4.25
C TYR A 141 26.65 14.34 3.71
N SER A 142 27.48 15.37 3.54
CA SER A 142 28.89 15.23 3.16
C SER A 142 29.78 15.79 4.26
N SER A 143 30.65 14.94 4.82
CA SER A 143 31.67 15.37 5.79
C SER A 143 32.74 16.27 5.18
N ASP A 144 32.86 16.27 3.86
CA ASP A 144 33.83 17.07 3.14
C ASP A 144 33.28 18.45 2.78
N ALA A 145 31.96 18.67 2.94
CA ALA A 145 31.34 19.96 2.68
C ALA A 145 31.68 20.97 3.78
N THR A 146 32.16 22.14 3.38
CA THR A 146 32.47 23.27 4.26
C THR A 146 31.45 24.40 4.13
N ALA A 147 30.59 24.36 3.11
CA ALA A 147 29.51 25.31 2.87
C ALA A 147 28.28 24.57 2.34
N ASP A 148 27.09 24.98 2.81
CA ASP A 148 25.82 24.42 2.34
C ASP A 148 25.44 25.00 0.98
N ASP A 149 25.13 24.13 0.01
CA ASP A 149 24.63 24.51 -1.31
C ASP A 149 23.10 24.39 -1.44
N GLY A 150 22.41 24.10 -0.34
CA GLY A 150 20.98 23.86 -0.30
C GLY A 150 20.58 22.50 -0.88
N SER A 151 21.52 21.59 -1.10
CA SER A 151 21.24 20.26 -1.66
C SER A 151 20.76 19.25 -0.61
N CYS A 152 20.68 19.59 0.67
CA CYS A 152 20.27 18.66 1.72
C CYS A 152 18.91 18.01 1.43
N LEU A 153 18.87 16.67 1.51
CA LEU A 153 17.70 15.85 1.27
C LEU A 153 17.31 15.08 2.54
N GLU A 154 16.02 14.86 2.69
CA GLU A 154 15.43 13.99 3.72
C GLU A 154 15.10 12.62 3.15
N PHE A 155 15.01 11.61 4.01
CA PHE A 155 14.43 10.32 3.63
C PHE A 155 12.91 10.44 3.54
N ASP A 156 12.33 9.91 2.46
CA ASP A 156 10.89 9.70 2.38
C ASP A 156 10.44 8.51 3.27
N CYS A 157 9.14 8.27 3.37
CA CYS A 157 8.61 7.16 4.17
C CYS A 157 9.07 5.76 3.67
N ALA A 158 9.52 5.66 2.41
CA ALA A 158 10.07 4.44 1.82
C ALA A 158 11.57 4.30 2.09
N GLY A 159 12.19 5.24 2.80
CA GLY A 159 13.61 5.27 3.09
C GLY A 159 14.46 5.68 1.89
N VAL A 160 13.87 6.34 0.90
CA VAL A 160 14.57 6.86 -0.29
C VAL A 160 14.99 8.30 -0.03
N CYS A 161 16.27 8.57 -0.20
CA CYS A 161 16.84 9.91 -0.05
C CYS A 161 16.32 10.86 -1.15
N GLY A 162 15.61 11.92 -0.75
CA GLY A 162 14.94 12.84 -1.67
C GLY A 162 13.82 12.19 -2.50
N GLY A 163 13.21 11.12 -1.98
CA GLY A 163 12.07 10.48 -2.62
C GLY A 163 10.76 11.26 -2.44
N ASP A 164 9.77 10.94 -3.26
CA ASP A 164 8.45 11.60 -3.27
C ASP A 164 7.38 10.79 -2.53
N SER A 165 7.74 9.70 -1.84
CA SER A 165 6.77 8.89 -1.09
C SER A 165 6.29 9.64 0.16
N TRP A 166 5.05 9.42 0.56
CA TRP A 166 4.47 10.10 1.73
C TRP A 166 3.67 9.13 2.60
N ASP A 167 3.61 9.44 3.89
CA ASP A 167 2.82 8.68 4.85
C ASP A 167 1.33 9.05 4.71
N SER A 168 0.52 8.13 4.20
CA SER A 168 -0.94 8.20 4.25
C SER A 168 -1.50 7.42 5.44
N ASP A 169 -2.81 7.48 5.64
CA ASP A 169 -3.49 6.66 6.64
C ASP A 169 -3.44 5.16 6.30
N CYS A 170 -3.09 4.82 5.05
CA CYS A 170 -2.81 3.46 4.55
C CYS A 170 -1.31 3.08 4.61
N GLY A 171 -0.48 3.90 5.25
CA GLY A 171 0.97 3.72 5.33
C GLY A 171 1.72 4.47 4.23
N CYS A 172 2.95 4.05 3.97
CA CYS A 172 3.81 4.72 2.99
C CYS A 172 3.37 4.42 1.56
N VAL A 173 3.02 5.46 0.80
CA VAL A 173 2.56 5.36 -0.58
C VAL A 173 3.39 6.23 -1.52
N ALA A 174 3.37 5.91 -2.81
CA ALA A 174 4.06 6.70 -3.84
C ALA A 174 3.46 8.11 -3.98
N GLY A 175 4.26 9.07 -4.46
CA GLY A 175 3.83 10.47 -4.60
C GLY A 175 2.66 10.72 -5.56
N ASP A 176 2.39 9.79 -6.49
CA ASP A 176 1.25 9.85 -7.41
C ASP A 176 0.03 9.03 -6.94
N ASN A 177 0.12 8.40 -5.77
CA ASN A 177 -0.97 7.64 -5.15
C ASN A 177 -1.88 8.55 -4.32
N SER A 178 -3.18 8.30 -4.32
CA SER A 178 -4.19 9.04 -3.54
C SER A 178 -4.15 8.75 -2.04
N GLY A 179 -3.53 7.64 -1.65
CA GLY A 179 -3.38 7.20 -0.26
C GLY A 179 -4.59 6.48 0.32
N ASP A 180 -5.56 6.10 -0.51
CA ASP A 180 -6.87 5.51 -0.17
C ASP A 180 -7.01 4.04 -0.62
N ASP A 181 -5.92 3.39 -1.05
CA ASP A 181 -5.95 1.99 -1.53
C ASP A 181 -6.39 0.98 -0.45
N CYS A 182 -6.26 1.34 0.83
CA CYS A 182 -6.72 0.52 1.96
C CYS A 182 -8.08 0.98 2.51
N ASP A 183 -8.66 2.04 1.95
CA ASP A 183 -9.96 2.53 2.40
C ASP A 183 -11.02 1.47 2.11
N ASP A 184 -11.90 1.25 3.08
CA ASP A 184 -13.12 0.54 2.83
C ASP A 184 -14.05 1.37 1.92
N CYS A 185 -15.17 0.78 1.51
CA CYS A 185 -16.16 1.46 0.68
C CYS A 185 -16.79 2.71 1.33
N ALA A 186 -16.61 2.92 2.64
CA ALA A 186 -17.07 4.09 3.36
C ALA A 186 -15.99 5.20 3.41
N GLY A 187 -14.83 4.98 2.79
CA GLY A 187 -13.68 5.89 2.83
C GLY A 187 -12.96 5.86 4.17
N VAL A 188 -13.00 4.72 4.87
CA VAL A 188 -12.29 4.54 6.15
C VAL A 188 -11.08 3.62 5.93
N PRO A 189 -9.85 4.10 6.16
CA PRO A 189 -8.63 3.29 6.09
C PRO A 189 -8.71 2.04 6.96
N ASP A 190 -8.41 0.87 6.39
CA ASP A 190 -8.52 -0.45 7.03
C ASP A 190 -9.88 -0.68 7.72
N GLY A 191 -10.93 -0.08 7.16
CA GLY A 191 -12.29 -0.16 7.68
C GLY A 191 -12.91 -1.55 7.51
N PRO A 192 -13.90 -1.89 8.35
CA PRO A 192 -14.52 -3.21 8.33
C PRO A 192 -15.57 -3.39 7.22
N ASN A 193 -15.94 -2.33 6.48
CA ASN A 193 -16.96 -2.43 5.44
C ASN A 193 -16.40 -3.07 4.16
N VAL A 194 -17.24 -3.79 3.42
CA VAL A 194 -16.82 -4.49 2.20
C VAL A 194 -17.64 -3.99 1.01
N ASP A 195 -16.98 -3.65 -0.11
CA ASP A 195 -17.60 -2.94 -1.24
C ASP A 195 -18.42 -3.80 -2.21
N THR A 196 -18.90 -4.97 -1.81
CA THR A 196 -19.36 -5.98 -2.78
C THR A 196 -20.48 -6.90 -2.29
N TRP A 197 -21.32 -6.44 -1.37
CA TRP A 197 -22.57 -7.16 -1.13
C TRP A 197 -23.43 -7.18 -2.39
N CYS A 198 -24.31 -8.16 -2.51
CA CYS A 198 -25.04 -8.39 -3.76
C CYS A 198 -26.03 -7.27 -4.14
N ASP A 199 -26.23 -6.29 -3.27
CA ASP A 199 -27.08 -5.11 -3.45
C ASP A 199 -26.27 -3.81 -3.63
N ASP A 200 -24.96 -3.92 -3.87
CA ASP A 200 -24.02 -2.80 -3.98
C ASP A 200 -23.97 -1.92 -2.72
N SER A 201 -24.40 -2.44 -1.56
CA SER A 201 -24.32 -1.72 -0.30
C SER A 201 -22.92 -1.79 0.31
N CYS A 202 -22.53 -0.70 0.96
CA CYS A 202 -21.30 -0.61 1.75
C CYS A 202 -21.60 -0.81 3.23
N ALA A 203 -21.28 -1.98 3.78
CA ALA A 203 -21.51 -2.32 5.19
C ALA A 203 -20.62 -3.47 5.67
N GLU A 204 -20.48 -3.62 7.00
CA GLU A 204 -19.82 -4.79 7.64
C GLU A 204 -20.57 -6.10 7.39
N THR A 205 -21.89 -6.04 7.23
CA THR A 205 -22.76 -7.17 6.94
C THR A 205 -23.78 -6.77 5.89
N GLY A 206 -24.03 -7.63 4.93
CA GLY A 206 -25.03 -7.39 3.89
C GLY A 206 -25.65 -8.68 3.37
N PRO A 207 -26.62 -8.56 2.45
CA PRO A 207 -27.23 -9.71 1.82
C PRO A 207 -26.21 -10.44 0.94
N VAL A 208 -26.34 -11.76 0.85
CA VAL A 208 -25.59 -12.61 -0.09
C VAL A 208 -26.54 -13.15 -1.15
N PHE A 209 -26.00 -13.51 -2.32
CA PHE A 209 -26.77 -14.28 -3.28
C PHE A 209 -27.14 -15.63 -2.65
N ASP A 210 -28.41 -15.99 -2.74
CA ASP A 210 -28.86 -17.35 -2.47
C ASP A 210 -28.46 -18.29 -3.63
N ASP A 211 -28.77 -19.57 -3.54
CA ASP A 211 -28.39 -20.55 -4.55
C ASP A 211 -29.15 -20.35 -5.88
N CYS A 212 -30.24 -19.57 -5.86
CA CYS A 212 -30.97 -19.11 -7.04
C CYS A 212 -30.33 -17.87 -7.68
N GLY A 213 -29.28 -17.30 -7.08
CA GLY A 213 -28.67 -16.04 -7.53
C GLY A 213 -29.50 -14.80 -7.19
N SER A 214 -30.42 -14.90 -6.24
CA SER A 214 -31.21 -13.77 -5.74
C SER A 214 -30.53 -13.16 -4.52
N CYS A 215 -30.30 -11.84 -4.56
CA CYS A 215 -29.66 -11.14 -3.45
C CYS A 215 -30.57 -11.11 -2.21
N GLY A 216 -30.09 -11.66 -1.10
CA GLY A 216 -30.87 -11.79 0.15
C GLY A 216 -32.05 -12.76 0.04
N GLY A 217 -32.02 -13.66 -0.96
CA GLY A 217 -33.07 -14.66 -1.17
C GLY A 217 -32.99 -15.84 -0.19
N ASP A 218 -34.01 -16.69 -0.23
CA ASP A 218 -34.18 -17.88 0.61
C ASP A 218 -34.35 -19.17 -0.22
N ASN A 219 -33.87 -19.16 -1.46
CA ASN A 219 -34.01 -20.20 -2.49
C ASN A 219 -35.44 -20.42 -3.02
N SER A 220 -36.45 -19.70 -2.55
CA SER A 220 -37.85 -19.95 -2.97
C SER A 220 -38.12 -19.59 -4.42
N SER A 221 -37.30 -18.74 -5.05
CA SER A 221 -37.52 -18.28 -6.43
C SER A 221 -37.16 -19.31 -7.51
N CYS A 222 -36.36 -20.32 -7.17
CA CYS A 222 -35.99 -21.43 -8.06
C CYS A 222 -36.24 -22.79 -7.41
N THR A 223 -37.14 -22.84 -6.43
CA THR A 223 -37.58 -24.08 -5.79
C THR A 223 -38.97 -24.44 -6.34
N GLY A 224 -39.15 -25.69 -6.75
CA GLY A 224 -40.39 -26.21 -7.33
C GLY A 224 -40.17 -27.53 -8.06
N CYS A 225 -41.13 -27.97 -8.86
CA CYS A 225 -40.98 -29.23 -9.60
C CYS A 225 -39.87 -29.17 -10.66
N THR A 226 -38.92 -30.11 -10.60
CA THR A 226 -37.80 -30.30 -11.55
C THR A 226 -37.91 -31.61 -12.36
N ASP A 227 -38.92 -32.46 -12.11
CA ASP A 227 -39.17 -33.67 -12.88
C ASP A 227 -39.80 -33.32 -14.25
N PRO A 228 -39.12 -33.59 -15.38
CA PRO A 228 -39.66 -33.29 -16.72
C PRO A 228 -40.92 -34.08 -17.10
N LEU A 229 -41.31 -35.09 -16.32
CA LEU A 229 -42.53 -35.87 -16.51
C LEU A 229 -43.74 -35.30 -15.77
N ALA A 230 -43.56 -34.33 -14.89
CA ALA A 230 -44.64 -33.66 -14.19
C ALA A 230 -45.31 -32.60 -15.07
N ASP A 231 -46.59 -32.35 -14.83
CA ASP A 231 -47.39 -31.37 -15.57
C ASP A 231 -46.98 -29.93 -15.25
N ASN A 232 -46.52 -29.70 -14.03
CA ASN A 232 -46.05 -28.39 -13.53
C ASN A 232 -44.53 -28.26 -13.51
N TYR A 233 -43.82 -29.09 -14.30
CA TYR A 233 -42.38 -28.97 -14.48
C TYR A 233 -41.98 -27.56 -14.93
N ASP A 234 -41.00 -26.98 -14.24
CA ASP A 234 -40.33 -25.75 -14.68
C ASP A 234 -38.81 -25.97 -14.74
N ALA A 235 -38.23 -25.76 -15.92
CA ALA A 235 -36.79 -25.88 -16.13
C ALA A 235 -35.97 -24.79 -15.41
N GLY A 236 -36.62 -23.74 -14.90
CA GLY A 236 -36.02 -22.71 -14.05
C GLY A 236 -35.84 -23.15 -12.59
N ASN A 237 -36.51 -24.23 -12.16
CA ASN A 237 -36.33 -24.75 -10.81
C ASN A 237 -35.01 -25.53 -10.70
N LEU A 238 -34.24 -25.22 -9.67
CA LEU A 238 -32.97 -25.89 -9.33
C LEU A 238 -33.15 -26.88 -8.19
N PHE A 239 -34.19 -26.71 -7.36
CA PHE A 239 -34.43 -27.51 -6.16
C PHE A 239 -35.85 -28.08 -6.14
N GLU A 240 -35.95 -29.39 -5.96
CA GLU A 240 -37.23 -30.10 -5.79
C GLU A 240 -37.85 -29.86 -4.41
N ASP A 241 -39.11 -29.45 -4.37
CA ASP A 241 -39.90 -29.29 -3.14
C ASP A 241 -41.03 -30.30 -2.96
N GLY A 242 -41.21 -31.20 -3.93
CA GLY A 242 -42.30 -32.19 -3.93
C GLY A 242 -43.65 -31.62 -4.36
N SER A 243 -43.68 -30.44 -4.97
CA SER A 243 -44.87 -29.87 -5.59
C SER A 243 -45.24 -30.49 -6.95
N CYS A 244 -44.47 -31.46 -7.45
CA CYS A 244 -44.73 -32.08 -8.75
C CYS A 244 -46.11 -32.72 -8.83
N ASP A 245 -46.91 -32.25 -9.78
CA ASP A 245 -48.23 -32.75 -10.11
C ASP A 245 -48.16 -33.59 -11.39
N TYR A 246 -48.86 -34.73 -11.43
CA TYR A 246 -48.83 -35.66 -12.55
C TYR A 246 -50.24 -36.03 -13.00
N THR A 247 -50.51 -35.88 -14.29
CA THR A 247 -51.71 -36.41 -14.95
C THR A 247 -51.36 -37.75 -15.56
N VAL A 248 -51.96 -38.82 -15.02
CA VAL A 248 -51.78 -40.17 -15.58
C VAL A 248 -52.74 -40.35 -16.77
N PRO A 249 -52.23 -40.69 -17.98
CA PRO A 249 -53.08 -40.92 -19.14
C PRO A 249 -54.07 -42.06 -18.93
N THR A 250 -55.28 -41.88 -19.45
CA THR A 250 -56.34 -42.89 -19.42
C THR A 250 -56.07 -44.03 -20.40
N ILE A 251 -56.77 -45.15 -20.22
CA ILE A 251 -56.70 -46.26 -21.17
C ILE A 251 -57.42 -45.93 -22.48
N ASP A 252 -56.97 -46.54 -23.58
CA ASP A 252 -57.60 -46.40 -24.89
C ASP A 252 -58.31 -47.68 -25.34
N GLY A 253 -59.38 -47.53 -26.12
CA GLY A 253 -60.01 -48.64 -26.85
C GLY A 253 -60.61 -49.73 -25.95
N LEU A 254 -61.20 -49.35 -24.81
CA LEU A 254 -61.91 -50.29 -23.94
C LEU A 254 -62.99 -51.03 -24.73
N SER A 255 -62.90 -52.36 -24.75
CA SER A 255 -63.82 -53.25 -25.44
C SER A 255 -64.31 -54.35 -24.50
N ALA A 256 -65.58 -54.70 -24.62
CA ALA A 256 -66.24 -55.71 -23.83
C ALA A 256 -66.83 -56.79 -24.74
N VAL A 257 -66.44 -58.05 -24.52
CA VAL A 257 -66.98 -59.22 -25.23
C VAL A 257 -67.83 -60.06 -24.27
N PRO A 258 -69.16 -60.12 -24.44
CA PRO A 258 -70.05 -60.84 -23.52
C PRO A 258 -69.98 -62.35 -23.70
N GLY A 259 -70.28 -63.09 -22.62
CA GLY A 259 -70.48 -64.54 -22.62
C GLY A 259 -71.43 -64.99 -21.51
N PRO A 260 -71.72 -66.30 -21.37
CA PRO A 260 -72.64 -66.79 -20.35
C PRO A 260 -72.14 -66.44 -18.93
N ALA A 261 -72.89 -65.58 -18.23
CA ALA A 261 -72.59 -65.06 -16.89
C ALA A 261 -71.17 -64.44 -16.75
N ARG A 262 -70.62 -63.88 -17.84
CA ARG A 262 -69.27 -63.30 -17.84
C ARG A 262 -69.07 -62.24 -18.91
N VAL A 263 -68.05 -61.41 -18.72
CA VAL A 263 -67.52 -60.50 -19.75
C VAL A 263 -65.99 -60.60 -19.79
N ILE A 264 -65.42 -60.49 -21.00
CA ILE A 264 -63.99 -60.27 -21.19
C ILE A 264 -63.80 -58.82 -21.56
N LEU A 265 -63.04 -58.08 -20.75
CA LEU A 265 -62.65 -56.71 -21.01
C LEU A 265 -61.22 -56.71 -21.59
N SER A 266 -60.98 -55.87 -22.59
CA SER A 266 -59.65 -55.62 -23.15
C SER A 266 -59.49 -54.15 -23.52
N TRP A 267 -58.29 -53.60 -23.35
CA TRP A 267 -57.95 -52.22 -23.67
C TRP A 267 -56.51 -52.13 -24.20
N SER A 268 -56.12 -50.94 -24.63
CA SER A 268 -54.73 -50.60 -24.94
C SER A 268 -54.10 -49.91 -23.75
N ALA A 269 -52.84 -50.24 -23.45
CA ALA A 269 -52.09 -49.54 -22.43
C ALA A 269 -51.95 -48.05 -22.83
N PRO A 270 -52.01 -47.11 -21.86
CA PRO A 270 -51.74 -45.71 -22.13
C PRO A 270 -50.31 -45.48 -22.62
N ALA A 271 -50.03 -44.28 -23.13
CA ALA A 271 -48.66 -43.87 -23.47
C ALA A 271 -47.74 -43.99 -22.26
N GLN A 272 -46.55 -44.56 -22.46
CA GLN A 272 -45.57 -44.82 -21.41
C GLN A 272 -45.14 -43.50 -20.72
N MET A 273 -45.32 -43.41 -19.40
CA MET A 273 -44.79 -42.31 -18.57
C MET A 273 -43.49 -42.74 -17.91
N GLY A 274 -42.36 -42.22 -18.40
CA GLY A 274 -41.03 -42.58 -17.91
C GLY A 274 -40.78 -44.10 -17.94
N GLU A 275 -40.17 -44.61 -16.88
CA GLU A 275 -39.90 -46.05 -16.70
C GLU A 275 -40.99 -46.76 -15.87
N SER A 276 -42.13 -46.10 -15.64
CA SER A 276 -43.18 -46.65 -14.78
C SER A 276 -43.92 -47.82 -15.45
N SER A 277 -44.33 -48.79 -14.64
CA SER A 277 -45.21 -49.87 -15.07
C SER A 277 -46.66 -49.55 -14.69
N TYR A 278 -47.60 -49.86 -15.58
CA TYR A 278 -49.03 -49.71 -15.31
C TYR A 278 -49.63 -50.94 -14.62
N SER A 279 -50.54 -50.68 -13.69
CA SER A 279 -51.61 -51.59 -13.29
C SER A 279 -52.96 -50.94 -13.61
N TYR A 280 -54.03 -51.72 -13.56
CA TYR A 280 -55.36 -51.29 -13.96
C TYR A 280 -56.39 -51.70 -12.91
N ASP A 281 -57.05 -50.70 -12.34
CA ASP A 281 -58.18 -50.91 -11.44
C ASP A 281 -59.47 -50.95 -12.25
N VAL A 282 -60.18 -52.06 -12.15
CA VAL A 282 -61.43 -52.30 -12.86
C VAL A 282 -62.60 -52.10 -11.91
N TYR A 283 -63.53 -51.23 -12.29
CA TYR A 283 -64.72 -50.88 -11.53
C TYR A 283 -65.98 -51.30 -12.28
N GLY A 284 -66.97 -51.82 -11.56
CA GLY A 284 -68.34 -51.93 -12.04
C GLY A 284 -69.09 -50.63 -11.75
N VAL A 285 -69.88 -50.16 -12.69
CA VAL A 285 -70.68 -48.94 -12.55
C VAL A 285 -72.11 -49.33 -12.24
N ASP A 286 -72.66 -48.83 -11.14
CA ASP A 286 -74.05 -49.07 -10.77
C ASP A 286 -75.04 -48.15 -11.51
N GLU A 287 -76.34 -48.35 -11.27
CA GLU A 287 -77.42 -47.58 -11.91
C GLU A 287 -77.40 -46.07 -11.62
N TYR A 288 -76.64 -45.65 -10.60
CA TYR A 288 -76.48 -44.25 -10.21
C TYR A 288 -75.14 -43.66 -10.69
N GLY A 289 -74.30 -44.45 -11.34
CA GLY A 289 -73.00 -44.02 -11.84
C GLY A 289 -71.84 -44.15 -10.83
N TYR A 290 -72.04 -44.79 -9.67
CA TYR A 290 -70.96 -44.97 -8.70
C TYR A 290 -70.07 -46.16 -9.07
N LEU A 291 -68.76 -45.96 -8.89
CA LEU A 291 -67.73 -46.95 -9.18
C LEU A 291 -67.58 -47.93 -8.00
N ASN A 292 -67.77 -49.22 -8.28
CA ASN A 292 -67.60 -50.31 -7.34
C ASN A 292 -66.37 -51.13 -7.73
N PHE A 293 -65.33 -51.15 -6.89
CA PHE A 293 -64.08 -51.84 -7.20
C PHE A 293 -64.31 -53.35 -7.40
N VAL A 294 -63.83 -53.88 -8.52
CA VAL A 294 -63.92 -55.30 -8.85
C VAL A 294 -62.57 -55.98 -8.61
N ARG A 295 -61.51 -55.49 -9.24
CA ARG A 295 -60.15 -56.06 -9.15
C ARG A 295 -59.08 -55.13 -9.74
N ASN A 296 -57.84 -55.34 -9.32
CA ASN A 296 -56.64 -54.82 -9.98
C ASN A 296 -56.01 -55.90 -10.90
N VAL A 297 -55.47 -55.49 -12.05
CA VAL A 297 -54.70 -56.36 -12.96
C VAL A 297 -53.49 -55.63 -13.55
N VAL A 298 -52.45 -56.37 -13.95
CA VAL A 298 -51.25 -55.82 -14.63
C VAL A 298 -51.25 -56.09 -16.14
N SER A 299 -52.25 -56.82 -16.65
CA SER A 299 -52.45 -57.10 -18.07
C SER A 299 -53.54 -56.22 -18.65
N THR A 300 -53.48 -55.91 -19.95
CA THR A 300 -54.48 -55.11 -20.66
C THR A 300 -55.75 -55.88 -21.05
N SER A 301 -56.02 -56.99 -20.35
CA SER A 301 -57.25 -57.76 -20.48
C SER A 301 -57.58 -58.48 -19.18
N THR A 302 -58.86 -58.67 -18.92
CA THR A 302 -59.35 -59.42 -17.77
C THR A 302 -60.71 -60.05 -18.03
N GLN A 303 -61.06 -61.04 -17.23
CA GLN A 303 -62.36 -61.69 -17.26
C GLN A 303 -63.08 -61.46 -15.93
N ILE A 304 -64.34 -61.02 -16.01
CA ILE A 304 -65.25 -60.86 -14.87
C ILE A 304 -66.33 -61.94 -15.00
N LEU A 305 -66.55 -62.66 -13.91
CA LEU A 305 -67.45 -63.82 -13.83
C LEU A 305 -68.62 -63.51 -12.88
N ASN A 306 -69.64 -64.37 -12.90
CA ASN A 306 -70.83 -64.29 -12.04
C ASN A 306 -71.69 -63.04 -12.29
N LEU A 307 -71.78 -62.61 -13.56
CA LEU A 307 -72.72 -61.55 -13.95
C LEU A 307 -74.14 -62.11 -14.04
N GLU A 308 -75.12 -61.34 -13.59
CA GLU A 308 -76.54 -61.70 -13.70
C GLU A 308 -76.97 -61.70 -15.17
N ALA A 309 -77.80 -62.68 -15.55
CA ALA A 309 -78.32 -62.77 -16.90
C ALA A 309 -79.36 -61.66 -17.15
N ASP A 310 -79.35 -61.11 -18.37
CA ASP A 310 -80.28 -60.08 -18.83
C ASP A 310 -80.24 -58.74 -18.06
N VAL A 311 -79.15 -58.47 -17.33
CA VAL A 311 -78.87 -57.19 -16.68
C VAL A 311 -77.70 -56.50 -17.41
N GLU A 312 -77.87 -55.22 -17.75
CA GLU A 312 -76.80 -54.40 -18.31
C GLU A 312 -75.74 -54.12 -17.24
N ALA A 313 -74.49 -54.49 -17.53
CA ALA A 313 -73.36 -54.25 -16.64
C ALA A 313 -72.41 -53.25 -17.29
N CYS A 314 -72.15 -52.14 -16.60
CA CYS A 314 -71.25 -51.09 -17.02
C CYS A 314 -69.91 -51.23 -16.30
N PHE A 315 -68.80 -50.94 -16.98
CA PHE A 315 -67.45 -51.02 -16.42
C PHE A 315 -66.63 -49.78 -16.76
N SER A 316 -65.80 -49.32 -15.82
CA SER A 316 -64.73 -48.37 -16.05
C SER A 316 -63.39 -49.01 -15.66
N VAL A 317 -62.32 -48.60 -16.32
CA VAL A 317 -60.95 -49.08 -16.06
C VAL A 317 -60.06 -47.85 -15.87
N VAL A 318 -59.42 -47.78 -14.72
CA VAL A 318 -58.50 -46.71 -14.34
C VAL A 318 -57.07 -47.23 -14.44
N ALA A 319 -56.20 -46.50 -15.14
CA ALA A 319 -54.77 -46.82 -15.19
C ALA A 319 -54.06 -46.25 -13.96
N VAL A 320 -53.17 -47.02 -13.35
CA VAL A 320 -52.43 -46.64 -12.13
C VAL A 320 -50.95 -46.93 -12.34
N ASN A 321 -50.08 -45.96 -12.05
CA ASN A 321 -48.62 -46.12 -12.10
C ASN A 321 -47.96 -45.49 -10.85
N SER A 322 -46.64 -45.31 -10.87
CA SER A 322 -45.89 -44.71 -9.76
C SER A 322 -46.20 -43.22 -9.52
N TYR A 323 -46.82 -42.54 -10.48
CA TYR A 323 -47.11 -41.11 -10.45
C TYR A 323 -48.55 -40.80 -10.01
N GLY A 324 -49.45 -41.79 -10.06
CA GLY A 324 -50.83 -41.62 -9.62
C GLY A 324 -51.81 -42.56 -10.32
N SER A 325 -53.07 -42.12 -10.42
CA SER A 325 -54.15 -42.81 -11.14
C SER A 325 -54.71 -41.89 -12.22
N SER A 326 -55.14 -42.46 -13.33
CA SER A 326 -55.84 -41.72 -14.38
C SER A 326 -57.23 -41.33 -13.91
N ASP A 327 -57.85 -40.38 -14.61
CA ASP A 327 -59.29 -40.18 -14.49
C ASP A 327 -60.07 -41.45 -14.92
N ALA A 328 -61.29 -41.60 -14.40
CA ALA A 328 -62.15 -42.78 -14.55
C ALA A 328 -63.27 -42.61 -15.59
#